data_AF-A0AAU4EIE2-F1
#
_entry.id   AF-A0AAU4EIE2-F1
#
_cell.length_a   1.000
_cell.length_b   1.000
_cell.length_c   1.000
_cell.angle_alpha   90.00
_cell.angle_beta   90.00
_cell.angle_gamma   90.00
#
_symmetry.space_group_name_H-M   'P 1'
#
loop_
_entity.id
_entity.type
_entity.pdbx_description
1 polymer ?
#
loop_
_entity_poly.entity_id
_entity_poly.type
_entity_poly.pdbx_seq_one_letter_code
_entity_poly.pdbx_strand_id
1 'polypeptide(L)'
;MVEKKATGSRRRRRSTAALEKLEAARQRRVEQLERERENERRVDAALGPFAEAATAIEGVECRREDRVAALAGQLERKLAELDRQRAVKVADFERLVEQVRADAEMEIADWRGVMATSVAQIRAADVGAAETAALLGIPAKMVAALSRQAADVPSPARRVEGVAVKAAAEAVAAVDDESQAPDEGLADTMGREADRRTTIE
;
A
#
# COMPACT_ATOMS: atom_id res chain seq x y z
N MET A 1 -83.21 77.15 -40.83
CA MET A 1 -81.76 77.21 -41.02
C MET A 1 -81.09 76.06 -40.27
N VAL A 2 -80.75 74.97 -40.96
CA VAL A 2 -79.75 73.99 -40.48
C VAL A 2 -79.09 73.42 -41.73
N GLU A 3 -77.93 73.99 -42.09
CA GLU A 3 -77.12 73.49 -43.20
C GLU A 3 -76.46 72.17 -42.81
N LYS A 4 -76.92 71.06 -43.40
CA LYS A 4 -76.21 69.78 -43.36
C LYS A 4 -75.02 69.82 -44.32
N LYS A 5 -73.83 70.17 -43.82
CA LYS A 5 -72.57 70.01 -44.56
C LYS A 5 -72.19 68.53 -44.60
N ALA A 6 -72.57 67.84 -45.66
CA ALA A 6 -72.02 66.53 -46.00
C ALA A 6 -70.57 66.70 -46.47
N THR A 7 -69.61 66.49 -45.59
CA THR A 7 -68.19 66.38 -45.97
C THR A 7 -68.00 65.05 -46.71
N GLY A 8 -68.03 65.10 -48.04
CA GLY A 8 -67.77 63.96 -48.91
C GLY A 8 -66.41 63.33 -48.61
N SER A 9 -66.46 62.12 -48.06
CA SER A 9 -65.29 61.26 -47.85
C SER A 9 -64.66 60.91 -49.20
N ARG A 10 -63.60 61.64 -49.58
CA ARG A 10 -62.74 61.30 -50.73
C ARG A 10 -61.93 60.05 -50.38
N ARG A 11 -62.52 58.88 -50.65
CA ARG A 11 -61.83 57.58 -50.59
C ARG A 11 -60.78 57.52 -51.71
N ARG A 12 -59.54 57.90 -51.39
CA ARG A 12 -58.38 57.85 -52.31
C ARG A 12 -58.08 56.36 -52.61
N ARG A 13 -58.49 55.88 -53.78
CA ARG A 13 -58.13 54.54 -54.29
C ARG A 13 -56.60 54.47 -54.34
N ARG A 14 -56.00 53.62 -53.51
CA ARG A 14 -54.56 53.31 -53.61
C ARG A 14 -54.35 52.67 -54.98
N SER A 15 -53.34 53.14 -55.72
CA SER A 15 -53.01 52.57 -57.03
C SER A 15 -52.68 51.08 -56.84
N THR A 16 -53.12 50.24 -57.77
CA THR A 16 -52.87 48.78 -57.77
C THR A 16 -51.39 48.46 -57.59
N ALA A 17 -50.52 49.24 -58.23
CA ALA A 17 -49.06 49.15 -58.08
C ALA A 17 -48.55 49.36 -56.64
N ALA A 18 -49.25 50.12 -55.81
CA ALA A 18 -48.88 50.30 -54.40
C ALA A 18 -49.29 49.10 -53.54
N LEU A 19 -50.37 48.40 -53.91
CA LEU A 19 -50.79 47.16 -53.25
C LEU A 19 -49.86 46.00 -53.62
N GLU A 20 -49.53 45.86 -54.91
CA GLU A 20 -48.58 44.84 -55.40
C GLU A 20 -47.21 44.96 -54.73
N LYS A 21 -46.69 46.18 -54.54
CA LYS A 21 -45.42 46.41 -53.81
C LYS A 21 -45.51 45.98 -52.35
N LEU A 22 -46.67 46.16 -51.71
CA LEU A 22 -46.87 45.82 -50.31
C LEU A 22 -47.04 44.31 -50.12
N GLU A 23 -47.71 43.65 -51.06
CA GLU A 23 -47.81 42.19 -51.12
C GLU A 23 -46.45 41.55 -51.38
N ALA A 24 -45.67 42.08 -52.32
CA ALA A 24 -44.29 41.64 -52.56
C ALA A 24 -43.38 41.84 -51.33
N ALA A 25 -43.53 42.96 -50.61
CA ALA A 25 -42.78 43.21 -49.38
C ALA A 25 -43.19 42.24 -48.25
N ARG A 26 -44.46 41.88 -48.16
CA ARG A 26 -44.96 40.86 -47.20
C ARG A 26 -44.41 39.48 -47.53
N GLN A 27 -44.43 39.08 -48.81
CA GLN A 27 -43.88 37.79 -49.25
C GLN A 27 -42.40 37.67 -48.93
N ARG A 28 -41.59 38.70 -49.26
CA ARG A 28 -40.16 38.72 -48.93
C ARG A 28 -39.88 38.58 -47.44
N ARG A 29 -40.70 39.23 -46.59
CA ARG A 29 -40.57 39.12 -45.14
C ARG A 29 -40.93 37.73 -44.63
N VAL A 30 -41.94 37.09 -45.22
CA VAL A 30 -42.32 35.71 -44.89
C VAL A 30 -41.20 34.75 -45.30
N GLU A 31 -40.70 34.84 -46.52
CA GLU A 31 -39.57 34.02 -47.00
C GLU A 31 -38.31 34.21 -46.14
N GLN A 32 -38.04 35.43 -45.70
CA GLN A 32 -36.93 35.71 -44.80
C GLN A 32 -37.10 35.01 -43.45
N LEU A 33 -38.30 35.12 -42.84
CA LEU A 33 -38.60 34.44 -41.57
C LEU A 33 -38.55 32.92 -41.70
N GLU A 34 -38.94 32.37 -42.85
CA GLU A 34 -38.82 30.94 -43.12
C GLU A 34 -37.36 30.49 -43.21
N ARG A 35 -36.50 31.27 -43.88
CA ARG A 35 -35.06 31.01 -43.91
C ARG A 35 -34.43 31.12 -42.53
N GLU A 36 -34.81 32.10 -41.73
CA GLU A 36 -34.33 32.27 -40.35
C GLU A 36 -34.73 31.06 -39.49
N ARG A 37 -35.99 30.64 -39.55
CA ARG A 37 -36.46 29.43 -38.84
C ARG A 37 -35.77 28.15 -39.30
N GLU A 38 -35.50 28.01 -40.59
CA GLU A 38 -34.79 26.83 -41.08
C GLU A 38 -33.31 26.84 -40.67
N ASN A 39 -32.68 28.02 -40.63
CA ASN A 39 -31.33 28.16 -40.09
C ASN A 39 -31.31 27.83 -38.59
N GLU A 40 -32.27 28.32 -37.80
CA GLU A 40 -32.43 27.96 -36.38
C GLU A 40 -32.55 26.45 -36.21
N ARG A 41 -33.43 25.78 -36.98
CA ARG A 41 -33.56 24.32 -36.94
C ARG A 41 -32.28 23.58 -37.28
N ARG A 42 -31.49 24.09 -38.23
CA ARG A 42 -30.19 23.49 -38.58
C ARG A 42 -29.16 23.66 -37.47
N VAL A 43 -29.15 24.82 -36.82
CA VAL A 43 -28.27 25.09 -35.67
C VAL A 43 -28.68 24.19 -34.50
N ASP A 44 -29.96 24.13 -34.15
CA ASP A 44 -30.47 23.26 -33.08
C ASP A 44 -30.15 21.79 -33.35
N ALA A 45 -30.36 21.33 -34.58
CA ALA A 45 -30.02 19.97 -35.00
C ALA A 45 -28.52 19.68 -34.90
N ALA A 46 -27.66 20.69 -35.14
CA ALA A 46 -26.21 20.55 -34.99
C ALA A 46 -25.75 20.61 -33.52
N LEU A 47 -26.45 21.37 -32.67
CA LEU A 47 -26.14 21.50 -31.25
C LEU A 47 -26.53 20.26 -30.43
N GLY A 48 -27.56 19.52 -30.85
CA GLY A 48 -27.99 18.29 -30.17
C GLY A 48 -26.84 17.27 -29.96
N PRO A 49 -26.18 16.81 -31.04
CA PRO A 49 -25.04 15.90 -30.93
C PRO A 49 -23.87 16.46 -30.13
N PHE A 50 -23.66 17.78 -30.17
CA PHE A 50 -22.60 18.43 -29.38
C PHE A 50 -22.91 18.38 -27.87
N ALA A 51 -24.16 18.66 -27.48
CA ALA A 51 -24.59 18.56 -26.09
C ALA A 51 -24.52 17.11 -25.58
N GLU A 52 -24.95 16.15 -26.39
CA GLU A 52 -24.81 14.73 -26.08
C GLU A 52 -23.34 14.33 -25.90
N ALA A 53 -22.46 14.74 -26.81
CA ALA A 53 -21.03 14.49 -26.70
C ALA A 53 -20.43 15.12 -25.43
N ALA A 54 -20.79 16.35 -25.09
CA ALA A 54 -20.32 17.03 -23.89
C ALA A 54 -20.70 16.26 -22.61
N THR A 55 -21.97 15.87 -22.48
CA THR A 55 -22.44 15.08 -21.33
C THR A 55 -21.78 13.69 -21.28
N ALA A 56 -21.51 13.07 -22.44
CA ALA A 56 -20.82 11.80 -22.50
C ALA A 56 -19.36 11.92 -22.04
N ILE A 57 -18.67 13.01 -22.43
CA ILE A 57 -17.29 13.30 -22.00
C ILE A 57 -17.25 13.51 -20.48
N GLU A 58 -18.11 14.37 -19.94
CA GLU A 58 -18.20 14.62 -18.49
C GLU A 58 -18.45 13.31 -17.72
N GLY A 59 -19.36 12.46 -18.21
CA GLY A 59 -19.61 11.16 -17.61
C GLY A 59 -18.40 10.22 -17.63
N VAL A 60 -17.56 10.29 -18.68
CA VAL A 60 -16.29 9.53 -18.74
C VAL A 60 -15.27 10.11 -17.76
N GLU A 61 -15.16 11.44 -17.66
CA GLU A 61 -14.24 12.11 -16.75
C GLU A 61 -14.57 11.81 -15.30
N CYS A 62 -15.83 11.92 -14.87
CA CYS A 62 -16.24 11.54 -13.51
C CYS A 62 -15.90 10.07 -13.22
N ARG A 63 -16.21 9.14 -14.14
CA ARG A 63 -15.86 7.71 -13.96
C ARG A 63 -14.35 7.48 -13.87
N ARG A 64 -13.56 8.27 -14.60
CA ARG A 64 -12.09 8.20 -14.53
C ARG A 64 -11.63 8.69 -13.15
N GLU A 65 -12.13 9.82 -12.69
CA GLU A 65 -11.79 10.38 -11.38
C GLU A 65 -12.16 9.42 -10.24
N ASP A 66 -13.36 8.84 -10.28
CA ASP A 66 -13.81 7.84 -9.29
C ASP A 66 -12.87 6.62 -9.25
N ARG A 67 -12.45 6.12 -10.42
CA ARG A 67 -11.52 4.98 -10.51
C ARG A 67 -10.15 5.34 -9.96
N VAL A 68 -9.64 6.54 -10.29
CA VAL A 68 -8.35 7.03 -9.77
C VAL A 68 -8.41 7.17 -8.26
N ALA A 69 -9.47 7.77 -7.71
CA ALA A 69 -9.67 7.91 -6.28
C ALA A 69 -9.77 6.55 -5.57
N ALA A 70 -10.50 5.59 -6.15
CA ALA A 70 -10.61 4.25 -5.61
C ALA A 70 -9.27 3.52 -5.56
N LEU A 71 -8.47 3.60 -6.65
CA LEU A 71 -7.13 3.02 -6.70
C LEU A 71 -6.17 3.70 -5.72
N ALA A 72 -6.20 5.04 -5.61
CA ALA A 72 -5.41 5.78 -4.65
C ALA A 72 -5.72 5.32 -3.21
N GLY A 73 -7.00 5.25 -2.84
CA GLY A 73 -7.41 4.78 -1.52
C GLY A 73 -7.07 3.30 -1.26
N GLN A 74 -6.96 2.45 -2.29
CA GLN A 74 -6.45 1.08 -2.13
C GLN A 74 -4.94 1.06 -1.87
N LEU A 75 -4.17 1.88 -2.58
CA LEU A 75 -2.72 2.00 -2.38
C LEU A 75 -2.40 2.52 -0.99
N GLU A 76 -3.09 3.57 -0.53
CA GLU A 76 -2.91 4.12 0.82
C GLU A 76 -3.17 3.06 1.91
N ARG A 77 -4.23 2.27 1.76
CA ARG A 77 -4.53 1.16 2.69
C ARG A 77 -3.43 0.10 2.70
N LYS A 78 -2.90 -0.27 1.53
CA LYS A 78 -1.79 -1.23 1.43
C LYS A 78 -0.50 -0.68 2.02
N LEU A 79 -0.18 0.59 1.80
CA LEU A 79 0.99 1.25 2.39
C LEU A 79 0.88 1.28 3.92
N ALA A 80 -0.27 1.70 4.45
CA ALA A 80 -0.50 1.70 5.89
C ALA A 80 -0.38 0.31 6.51
N GLU A 81 -0.81 -0.74 5.79
CA GLU A 81 -0.65 -2.12 6.23
C GLU A 81 0.82 -2.57 6.24
N LEU A 82 1.58 -2.27 5.18
CA LEU A 82 3.01 -2.55 5.12
C LEU A 82 3.78 -1.81 6.21
N ASP A 83 3.41 -0.57 6.52
CA ASP A 83 4.02 0.21 7.61
C ASP A 83 3.76 -0.43 8.98
N ARG A 84 2.55 -0.94 9.23
CA ARG A 84 2.25 -1.70 10.45
C ARG A 84 3.07 -2.98 10.54
N GLN A 85 3.14 -3.74 9.45
CA GLN A 85 3.91 -4.98 9.40
C GLN A 85 5.40 -4.71 9.64
N ARG A 86 5.93 -3.66 9.03
CA ARG A 86 7.30 -3.20 9.25
C ARG A 86 7.53 -2.84 10.71
N ALA A 87 6.64 -2.06 11.33
CA ALA A 87 6.77 -1.66 12.72
C ALA A 87 6.81 -2.87 13.66
N VAL A 88 5.93 -3.85 13.45
CA VAL A 88 5.92 -5.11 14.21
C VAL A 88 7.25 -5.86 14.05
N LYS A 89 7.74 -6.02 12.81
CA LYS A 89 8.99 -6.74 12.56
C LYS A 89 10.22 -6.04 13.13
N VAL A 90 10.24 -4.70 13.13
CA VAL A 90 11.31 -3.94 13.78
C VAL A 90 11.28 -4.17 15.28
N ALA A 91 10.11 -4.08 15.92
CA ALA A 91 9.99 -4.34 17.36
C ALA A 91 10.37 -5.79 17.74
N ASP A 92 9.96 -6.78 16.94
CA ASP A 92 10.35 -8.18 17.13
C ASP A 92 11.87 -8.35 17.03
N PHE A 93 12.50 -7.71 16.04
CA PHE A 93 13.95 -7.77 15.86
C PHE A 93 14.71 -7.11 17.01
N GLU A 94 14.27 -5.93 17.45
CA GLU A 94 14.86 -5.24 18.61
C GLU A 94 14.77 -6.11 19.87
N ARG A 95 13.62 -6.76 20.09
CA ARG A 95 13.46 -7.71 21.20
C ARG A 95 14.41 -8.89 21.09
N LEU A 96 14.59 -9.46 19.90
CA LEU A 96 15.53 -10.56 19.68
C LEU A 96 16.98 -10.13 19.92
N VAL A 97 17.35 -8.91 19.49
CA VAL A 97 18.69 -8.36 19.74
C VAL A 97 18.95 -8.23 21.24
N GLU A 98 18.00 -7.70 22.00
CA GLU A 98 18.14 -7.59 23.46
C GLU A 98 18.18 -8.95 24.15
N GLN A 99 17.40 -9.92 23.67
CA GLN A 99 17.46 -11.30 24.17
C GLN A 99 18.84 -11.91 23.92
N VAL A 100 19.37 -11.83 22.70
CA VAL A 100 20.70 -12.36 22.36
C VAL A 100 21.80 -11.68 23.18
N ARG A 101 21.69 -10.37 23.43
CA ARG A 101 22.62 -9.64 24.31
C ARG A 101 22.56 -10.17 25.74
N ALA A 102 21.36 -10.33 26.30
CA ALA A 102 21.18 -10.84 27.65
C ALA A 102 21.69 -12.28 27.79
N ASP A 103 21.40 -13.15 26.83
CA ASP A 103 21.86 -14.53 26.79
C ASP A 103 23.40 -14.59 26.73
N ALA A 104 24.01 -13.79 25.84
CA ALA A 104 25.47 -13.70 25.74
C ALA A 104 26.12 -13.13 27.01
N GLU A 105 25.52 -12.12 27.65
CA GLU A 105 26.02 -11.56 28.91
C GLU A 105 25.98 -12.58 30.04
N MET A 106 24.90 -13.37 30.12
CA MET A 106 24.75 -14.46 31.07
C MET A 106 25.80 -15.55 30.83
N GLU A 107 25.95 -16.03 29.60
CA GLU A 107 26.98 -17.03 29.26
C GLU A 107 28.40 -16.53 29.58
N ILE A 108 28.71 -15.26 29.25
CA ILE A 108 30.00 -14.66 29.59
C ILE A 108 30.18 -14.59 31.12
N ALA A 109 29.14 -14.27 31.87
CA ALA A 109 29.20 -14.24 33.33
C ALA A 109 29.48 -15.63 33.91
N ASP A 110 28.82 -16.67 33.40
CA ASP A 110 29.04 -18.06 33.79
C ASP A 110 30.49 -18.50 33.52
N TRP A 111 30.99 -18.24 32.30
CA TRP A 111 32.39 -18.54 31.97
C TRP A 111 33.38 -17.76 32.83
N ARG A 112 33.12 -16.49 33.14
CA ARG A 112 33.94 -15.71 34.09
C ARG A 112 33.90 -16.31 35.50
N GLY A 113 32.77 -16.84 35.93
CA GLY A 113 32.64 -17.56 37.21
C GLY A 113 33.49 -18.83 37.26
N VAL A 114 33.49 -19.61 36.18
CA VAL A 114 34.36 -20.79 36.02
C VAL A 114 35.83 -20.37 36.08
N MET A 115 36.22 -19.33 35.32
CA MET A 115 37.60 -18.82 35.33
C MET A 115 38.03 -18.34 36.72
N ALA A 116 37.16 -17.60 37.41
CA ALA A 116 37.43 -17.10 38.77
C ALA A 116 37.65 -18.26 39.76
N THR A 117 36.81 -19.28 39.69
CA THR A 117 36.92 -20.49 40.51
C THR A 117 38.22 -21.24 40.23
N SER A 118 38.58 -21.44 38.96
CA SER A 118 39.83 -22.10 38.57
C SER A 118 41.07 -21.33 39.03
N VAL A 119 41.07 -19.99 38.90
CA VAL A 119 42.16 -19.14 39.42
C VAL A 119 42.27 -19.26 40.94
N ALA A 120 41.14 -19.27 41.66
CA ALA A 120 41.15 -19.44 43.12
C ALA A 120 41.73 -20.81 43.53
N GLN A 121 41.37 -21.89 42.84
CA GLN A 121 41.91 -23.23 43.08
C GLN A 121 43.42 -23.31 42.82
N ILE A 122 43.91 -22.75 41.70
CA ILE A 122 45.36 -22.72 41.39
C ILE A 122 46.12 -21.95 42.47
N ARG A 123 45.57 -20.81 42.92
CA ARG A 123 46.19 -20.01 43.98
C ARG A 123 46.14 -20.68 45.35
N ALA A 124 45.14 -21.53 45.60
CA ALA A 124 45.06 -22.34 46.81
C ALA A 124 46.11 -23.48 46.84
N ALA A 125 46.70 -23.83 45.70
CA ALA A 125 47.83 -24.75 45.59
C ALA A 125 49.20 -24.03 45.74
N ASP A 126 49.24 -22.91 46.45
CA ASP A 126 50.42 -22.07 46.72
C ASP A 126 51.13 -21.47 45.50
N VAL A 127 50.45 -21.42 44.33
CA VAL A 127 50.98 -20.75 43.14
C VAL A 127 50.80 -19.23 43.25
N GLY A 128 51.90 -18.48 43.10
CA GLY A 128 51.89 -17.02 43.14
C GLY A 128 51.07 -16.38 42.01
N ALA A 129 50.64 -15.14 42.19
CA ALA A 129 49.79 -14.45 41.21
C ALA A 129 50.48 -14.21 39.84
N ALA A 130 51.81 -13.96 39.84
CA ALA A 130 52.59 -13.78 38.62
C ALA A 130 52.78 -15.11 37.86
N GLU A 131 52.97 -16.21 38.60
CA GLU A 131 53.11 -17.54 38.04
C GLU A 131 51.78 -18.07 37.49
N THR A 132 50.68 -17.83 38.21
CA THR A 132 49.31 -18.13 37.73
C THR A 132 48.99 -17.35 36.44
N ALA A 133 49.41 -16.08 36.36
CA ALA A 133 49.25 -15.26 35.16
C ALA A 133 50.02 -15.81 33.96
N ALA A 134 51.27 -16.24 34.17
CA ALA A 134 52.08 -16.87 33.14
C ALA A 134 51.49 -18.22 32.69
N LEU A 135 51.02 -19.05 33.63
CA LEU A 135 50.46 -20.37 33.36
C LEU A 135 49.16 -20.31 32.56
N LEU A 136 48.31 -19.33 32.84
CA LEU A 136 47.01 -19.14 32.16
C LEU A 136 47.10 -18.23 30.93
N GLY A 137 48.27 -17.65 30.64
CA GLY A 137 48.45 -16.73 29.51
C GLY A 137 47.63 -15.44 29.62
N ILE A 138 47.26 -15.02 30.82
CA ILE A 138 46.42 -13.82 31.07
C ILE A 138 47.19 -12.78 31.88
N PRO A 139 46.88 -11.48 31.71
CA PRO A 139 47.59 -10.43 32.45
C PRO A 139 47.35 -10.55 33.95
N ALA A 140 48.37 -10.28 34.77
CA ALA A 140 48.28 -10.36 36.24
C ALA A 140 47.15 -9.50 36.85
N LYS A 141 46.80 -8.38 36.19
CA LYS A 141 45.64 -7.56 36.56
C LYS A 141 44.31 -8.32 36.47
N MET A 142 44.17 -9.19 35.47
CA MET A 142 42.99 -10.04 35.27
C MET A 142 42.96 -11.18 36.30
N VAL A 143 44.10 -11.78 36.62
CA VAL A 143 44.21 -12.77 37.72
C VAL A 143 43.76 -12.15 39.06
N ALA A 144 44.19 -10.92 39.35
CA ALA A 144 43.78 -10.21 40.57
C ALA A 144 42.28 -9.88 40.57
N ALA A 145 41.70 -9.50 39.42
CA ALA A 145 40.28 -9.23 39.29
C ALA A 145 39.43 -10.51 39.48
N LEU A 146 39.81 -11.60 38.80
CA LEU A 146 39.16 -12.91 38.92
C LEU A 146 39.27 -13.48 40.34
N SER A 147 40.42 -13.29 41.01
CA SER A 147 40.60 -13.70 42.40
C SER A 147 39.66 -12.96 43.36
N ARG A 148 39.43 -11.65 43.14
CA ARG A 148 38.46 -10.88 43.93
C ARG A 148 37.03 -11.34 43.66
N GLN A 149 36.70 -11.55 42.38
CA GLN A 149 35.39 -12.05 41.98
C GLN A 149 35.08 -13.43 42.57
N ALA A 150 36.07 -14.32 42.69
CA ALA A 150 35.92 -15.60 43.36
C ALA A 150 35.68 -15.47 44.89
N ALA A 151 36.22 -14.42 45.52
CA ALA A 151 36.04 -14.17 46.95
C ALA A 151 34.66 -13.57 47.28
N ASP A 152 34.03 -12.88 46.32
CA ASP A 152 32.69 -12.30 46.46
C ASP A 152 31.55 -13.31 46.21
N VAL A 153 31.85 -14.49 45.64
CA VAL A 153 30.88 -15.58 45.48
C VAL A 153 30.81 -16.37 46.79
N PRO A 154 29.68 -16.38 47.53
CA PRO A 154 29.55 -17.18 48.75
C PRO A 154 29.75 -18.65 48.42
N SER A 155 30.77 -19.25 49.02
CA SER A 155 31.16 -20.65 48.84
C SER A 155 29.96 -21.59 49.05
N PRO A 156 29.56 -22.39 48.04
CA PRO A 156 28.57 -23.45 48.21
C PRO A 156 29.25 -24.69 48.82
N ALA A 157 29.93 -24.54 49.95
CA ALA A 157 30.46 -25.65 50.72
C ALA A 157 29.33 -26.39 51.45
N ARG A 158 28.43 -27.04 50.69
CA ARG A 158 27.57 -28.19 51.08
C ARG A 158 26.48 -28.42 50.01
N ARG A 159 26.81 -29.15 48.94
CA ARG A 159 25.86 -30.03 48.23
C ARG A 159 26.63 -30.92 47.25
N VAL A 160 27.27 -31.93 47.81
CA VAL A 160 27.51 -33.19 47.10
C VAL A 160 27.06 -34.27 48.08
N GLU A 161 25.83 -34.75 47.92
CA GLU A 161 25.44 -36.12 48.23
C GLU A 161 24.01 -36.39 47.75
N GLY A 162 23.91 -37.26 46.74
CA GLY A 162 22.80 -38.19 46.59
C GLY A 162 21.51 -37.68 45.94
N VAL A 163 21.44 -37.74 44.61
CA VAL A 163 20.27 -38.35 43.94
C VAL A 163 20.78 -39.15 42.74
N ALA A 164 21.00 -40.45 42.98
CA ALA A 164 20.85 -41.44 41.94
C ALA A 164 19.35 -41.60 41.66
N VAL A 165 18.90 -41.30 40.45
CA VAL A 165 17.69 -41.93 39.89
C VAL A 165 18.08 -42.56 38.57
N LYS A 166 18.12 -43.88 38.63
CA LYS A 166 18.18 -44.81 37.52
C LYS A 166 16.77 -44.94 36.96
N ALA A 167 16.68 -44.93 35.62
CA ALA A 167 15.69 -45.62 34.79
C ALA A 167 14.21 -45.20 34.82
N ALA A 168 13.75 -44.69 33.68
CA ALA A 168 12.59 -45.15 32.90
C ALA A 168 12.80 -44.60 31.47
N ALA A 169 13.00 -45.42 30.43
CA ALA A 169 11.94 -46.07 29.63
C ALA A 169 10.93 -45.03 29.13
N GLU A 170 10.55 -44.92 27.86
CA GLU A 170 10.69 -45.73 26.65
C GLU A 170 10.02 -44.89 25.55
N ALA A 171 10.16 -45.35 24.30
CA ALA A 171 9.28 -45.02 23.16
C ALA A 171 9.42 -43.62 22.52
N VAL A 172 10.28 -43.54 21.50
CA VAL A 172 9.85 -42.94 20.24
C VAL A 172 9.70 -44.06 19.23
N ALA A 173 8.45 -44.45 19.05
CA ALA A 173 7.98 -45.33 18.01
C ALA A 173 7.84 -44.56 16.69
N ALA A 174 7.93 -45.31 15.59
CA ALA A 174 7.38 -45.01 14.27
C ALA A 174 7.99 -43.83 13.50
N VAL A 175 9.05 -44.11 12.75
CA VAL A 175 9.22 -43.53 11.41
C VAL A 175 8.58 -44.53 10.46
N ASP A 176 7.35 -44.23 10.05
CA ASP A 176 6.76 -44.52 8.74
C ASP A 176 5.28 -44.13 8.80
N ASP A 177 4.93 -43.01 8.19
CA ASP A 177 3.69 -42.95 7.42
C ASP A 177 3.82 -41.97 6.24
N GLU A 178 3.34 -42.47 5.13
CA GLU A 178 3.42 -42.02 3.76
C GLU A 178 2.17 -41.19 3.45
N SER A 179 2.31 -40.01 2.85
CA SER A 179 1.25 -39.29 2.13
C SER A 179 1.93 -38.15 1.36
N GLN A 180 2.41 -38.35 0.14
CA GLN A 180 1.62 -38.50 -1.09
C GLN A 180 0.64 -37.33 -1.28
N ALA A 181 0.99 -36.37 -2.15
CA ALA A 181 0.18 -35.81 -3.25
C ALA A 181 0.97 -34.61 -3.90
N PRO A 182 0.55 -34.06 -5.06
CA PRO A 182 1.35 -34.13 -6.29
C PRO A 182 1.67 -32.72 -6.87
N ASP A 183 2.44 -32.75 -7.95
CA ASP A 183 2.27 -31.98 -9.19
C ASP A 183 1.34 -30.75 -9.17
N GLU A 184 1.86 -29.57 -9.57
CA GLU A 184 1.30 -28.78 -10.67
C GLU A 184 2.04 -27.44 -10.89
N GLY A 185 2.74 -27.37 -12.03
CA GLY A 185 2.52 -26.29 -13.02
C GLY A 185 2.88 -24.85 -12.67
N LEU A 186 4.18 -24.53 -12.56
CA LEU A 186 4.64 -23.14 -12.77
C LEU A 186 4.63 -22.80 -14.27
N ALA A 187 3.49 -22.29 -14.71
CA ALA A 187 3.31 -21.19 -15.66
C ALA A 187 4.20 -21.17 -16.92
N ASP A 188 3.80 -21.95 -17.93
CA ASP A 188 4.04 -21.64 -19.34
C ASP A 188 2.73 -21.12 -19.96
N THR A 189 2.43 -19.82 -19.85
CA THR A 189 1.34 -19.13 -20.59
C THR A 189 1.57 -17.61 -20.66
N MET A 190 2.67 -17.17 -21.26
CA MET A 190 2.87 -15.75 -21.63
C MET A 190 3.45 -15.64 -23.04
N GLY A 191 2.73 -16.14 -24.05
CA GLY A 191 3.14 -15.88 -25.43
C GLY A 191 2.43 -16.68 -26.51
N ARG A 192 1.10 -16.56 -26.66
CA ARG A 192 0.42 -16.88 -27.92
C ARG A 192 -1.03 -16.40 -27.92
N GLU A 193 -1.22 -15.14 -28.31
CA GLU A 193 -2.47 -14.70 -28.95
C GLU A 193 -2.24 -13.35 -29.66
N ALA A 194 -1.47 -13.42 -30.74
CA ALA A 194 -1.40 -12.37 -31.75
C ALA A 194 -1.57 -13.02 -33.12
N ASP A 195 -2.71 -13.70 -33.33
CA ASP A 195 -3.15 -14.03 -34.69
C ASP A 195 -4.65 -14.36 -34.72
N ARG A 196 -5.49 -13.32 -34.81
CA ARG A 196 -6.81 -13.43 -35.47
C ARG A 196 -7.06 -12.19 -36.31
N ARG A 197 -6.66 -12.33 -37.58
CA ARG A 197 -7.32 -11.72 -38.75
C ARG A 197 -8.83 -11.64 -38.55
N THR A 198 -9.40 -10.45 -38.75
CA THR A 198 -10.65 -10.31 -39.51
C THR A 198 -10.56 -9.06 -40.35
N THR A 199 -10.17 -9.29 -41.59
CA THR A 199 -10.66 -8.61 -42.79
C THR A 199 -12.19 -8.47 -42.70
N ILE A 200 -12.70 -7.24 -42.72
CA ILE A 200 -14.06 -6.95 -43.17
C ILE A 200 -13.94 -5.71 -44.05
N GLU A 201 -14.68 -5.78 -45.16
CA GLU A 201 -14.73 -4.95 -46.36
C GLU A 201 -14.90 -3.43 -46.13
#